data_AF-A0A952Z3B4-F1
#
_entry.id   AF-A0A952Z3B4-F1
#
_cell.length_a   1.000
_cell.length_b   1.000
_cell.length_c   1.000
_cell.angle_alpha   90.00
_cell.angle_beta   90.00
_cell.angle_gamma   90.00
#
_symmetry.space_group_name_H-M   'P 1'
#
loop_
_entity.id
_entity.type
_entity.pdbx_description
1 polymer ?
#
loop_
_entity_poly.entity_id
_entity_poly.type
_entity_poly.pdbx_seq_one_letter_code
_entity_poly.pdbx_strand_id
1 'polypeptide(L)'
;MKTHHTKNPAIDPIVHLWLLRILMKLGGRRKFIGSHGFNNDTLAEILGLGQWINSSWDEHDRKTVQTKLHQSLQQAEKKWSRFLPPACLRTNVGQLSRLVGLSETDCRILEFTILLHTERLLDDVADWIGELSSAKVFHALSVILNLPEAEIRTSLGAHGILARSGLISISRSNTGYLRSKLELLSDGFADLMVSTESDPVSLLRGTVSAASPRQLRLADYSHIQNKAYRVSNEILAA
;
A
#
# COMPACT_ATOMS: atom_id res chain seq x y z
N MET A 1 9.14 42.30 7.46
CA MET A 1 9.09 41.00 6.74
C MET A 1 8.50 39.97 7.68
N LYS A 2 7.27 39.52 7.41
CA LYS A 2 6.59 38.51 8.24
C LYS A 2 7.18 37.14 7.87
N THR A 3 7.84 36.49 8.82
CA THR A 3 8.23 35.09 8.72
C THR A 3 6.97 34.25 8.72
N HIS A 4 6.61 33.70 7.56
CA HIS A 4 5.61 32.64 7.50
C HIS A 4 6.21 31.40 8.16
N HIS A 5 5.94 31.20 9.45
CA HIS A 5 5.99 29.88 10.06
C HIS A 5 4.84 29.07 9.44
N THR A 6 5.11 28.43 8.30
CA THR A 6 4.25 27.40 7.74
C THR A 6 4.17 26.27 8.77
N LYS A 7 2.95 26.05 9.28
CA LYS A 7 2.63 24.83 10.04
C LYS A 7 3.06 23.65 9.19
N ASN A 8 4.05 22.88 9.65
CA ASN A 8 4.46 21.63 9.01
C ASN A 8 3.20 20.77 8.84
N PRO A 9 2.80 20.37 7.61
CA PRO A 9 1.66 19.46 7.45
C PRO A 9 1.95 18.18 8.24
N ALA A 10 1.05 17.84 9.16
CA ALA A 10 1.24 16.70 10.04
C ALA A 10 1.11 15.41 9.21
N ILE A 11 2.25 14.80 8.88
CA ILE A 11 2.31 13.50 8.22
C ILE A 11 2.28 12.39 9.27
N ASP A 12 1.61 11.27 8.98
CA ASP A 12 1.59 10.14 9.90
C ASP A 12 3.00 9.58 10.16
N PRO A 13 3.34 9.24 11.42
CA PRO A 13 4.69 8.78 11.78
C PRO A 13 5.16 7.55 10.99
N ILE A 14 4.24 6.68 10.62
CA ILE A 14 4.50 5.50 9.79
C ILE A 14 4.91 5.87 8.35
N VAL A 15 4.22 6.84 7.75
CA VAL A 15 4.52 7.33 6.41
C VAL A 15 5.88 8.04 6.44
N HIS A 16 6.15 8.83 7.48
CA HIS A 16 7.47 9.44 7.70
C HIS A 16 8.60 8.41 7.76
N LEU A 17 8.40 7.28 8.46
CA LEU A 17 9.38 6.19 8.50
C LEU A 17 9.60 5.56 7.11
N TRP A 18 8.53 5.33 6.35
CA TRP A 18 8.64 4.77 5.00
C TRP A 18 9.36 5.71 4.03
N LEU A 19 9.06 7.01 4.07
CA LEU A 19 9.81 8.02 3.33
C LEU A 19 11.31 7.93 3.63
N LEU A 20 11.70 7.91 4.91
CA LEU A 20 13.10 7.79 5.32
C LEU A 20 13.74 6.49 4.81
N ARG A 21 13.03 5.35 4.87
CA ARG A 21 13.52 4.07 4.35
C ARG A 21 13.73 4.11 2.82
N ILE A 22 12.77 4.67 2.07
CA ILE A 22 12.90 4.82 0.61
C ILE A 22 14.12 5.69 0.27
N LEU A 23 14.25 6.84 0.92
CA LEU A 23 15.34 7.78 0.67
C LEU A 23 16.70 7.16 0.99
N MET A 24 16.84 6.57 2.18
CA MET A 24 18.15 6.20 2.70
C MET A 24 18.58 4.79 2.30
N LYS A 25 17.64 3.85 2.14
CA LYS A 25 17.93 2.43 1.89
C LYS A 25 17.65 2.00 0.44
N LEU A 26 16.76 2.69 -0.29
CA LEU A 26 16.42 2.35 -1.68
C LEU A 26 16.94 3.36 -2.71
N GLY A 27 17.87 4.23 -2.30
CA GLY A 27 18.60 5.11 -3.22
C GLY A 27 17.88 6.42 -3.59
N GLY A 28 16.69 6.67 -3.04
CA GLY A 28 15.92 7.91 -3.26
C GLY A 28 16.68 9.18 -2.85
N ARG A 29 17.65 9.09 -1.93
CA ARG A 29 18.55 10.19 -1.53
C ARG A 29 19.22 10.89 -2.72
N ARG A 30 19.62 10.14 -3.75
CA ARG A 30 20.28 10.71 -4.94
C ARG A 30 19.36 11.61 -5.75
N LYS A 31 18.06 11.33 -5.70
CA LYS A 31 17.00 12.14 -6.32
C LYS A 31 16.51 13.24 -5.40
N PHE A 32 16.64 13.09 -4.08
CA PHE A 32 16.24 14.11 -3.12
C PHE A 32 17.25 15.26 -3.01
N ILE A 33 18.55 14.94 -2.89
CA ILE A 33 19.62 15.90 -2.64
C ILE A 33 20.39 16.17 -3.94
N GLY A 34 20.11 17.32 -4.54
CA GLY A 34 20.78 17.82 -5.75
C GLY A 34 22.07 18.59 -5.45
N SER A 35 22.64 19.18 -6.51
CA SER A 35 23.86 19.99 -6.41
C SER A 35 23.63 21.38 -5.81
N HIS A 36 22.39 21.87 -5.81
CA HIS A 36 22.04 23.24 -5.39
C HIS A 36 20.95 23.26 -4.31
N GLY A 37 20.66 22.13 -3.66
CA GLY A 37 19.57 22.05 -2.69
C GLY A 37 18.77 20.75 -2.78
N PHE A 38 17.52 20.84 -2.35
CA PHE A 38 16.54 19.76 -2.41
C PHE A 38 15.76 19.81 -3.71
N ASN A 39 15.40 18.64 -4.23
CA ASN A 39 14.49 18.53 -5.38
C ASN A 39 13.01 18.55 -4.97
N ASN A 40 12.73 18.61 -3.67
CA ASN A 40 11.38 18.74 -3.12
C ASN A 40 11.45 19.46 -1.76
N ASP A 41 11.12 20.75 -1.76
CA ASP A 41 11.15 21.60 -0.56
C ASP A 41 10.11 21.18 0.48
N THR A 42 8.91 20.79 0.04
CA THR A 42 7.87 20.27 0.95
C THR A 42 8.34 19.04 1.72
N LEU A 43 9.00 18.11 1.04
CA LEU A 43 9.62 16.94 1.69
C LEU A 43 10.72 17.38 2.66
N ALA A 44 11.56 18.35 2.28
CA ALA A 44 12.59 18.88 3.15
C ALA A 44 12.00 19.51 4.42
N GLU A 45 10.92 20.28 4.34
CA GLU A 45 10.21 20.81 5.51
C GLU A 45 9.70 19.68 6.42
N ILE A 46 9.05 18.67 5.85
CA ILE A 46 8.50 17.51 6.57
C ILE A 46 9.60 16.71 7.28
N LEU A 47 10.77 16.59 6.66
CA LEU A 47 11.95 15.92 7.24
C LEU A 47 12.72 16.82 8.23
N GLY A 48 12.23 18.02 8.55
CA GLY A 48 12.86 18.95 9.47
C GLY A 48 14.14 19.59 8.92
N LEU A 49 14.24 19.68 7.59
CA LEU A 49 15.35 20.25 6.84
C LEU A 49 15.03 21.65 6.26
N GLY A 50 13.93 22.27 6.70
CA GLY A 50 13.47 23.56 6.18
C GLY A 50 14.49 24.70 6.23
N GLN A 51 15.42 24.68 7.20
CA GLN A 51 16.45 25.72 7.34
C GLN A 51 17.45 25.79 6.18
N TRP A 52 17.52 24.76 5.33
CA TRP A 52 18.38 24.73 4.14
C TRP A 52 17.62 25.07 2.84
N ILE A 53 16.30 25.28 2.92
CA ILE A 53 15.48 25.73 1.79
C ILE A 53 15.72 27.24 1.69
N ASN A 54 16.45 27.68 0.66
CA ASN A 54 16.92 29.07 0.43
C ASN A 54 18.21 29.52 1.16
N SER A 55 19.00 28.60 1.74
CA SER A 55 20.36 28.93 2.19
C SER A 55 21.37 28.83 1.02
N SER A 56 22.54 29.44 1.17
CA SER A 56 23.65 29.20 0.24
C SER A 56 24.12 27.75 0.39
N TRP A 57 23.64 26.87 -0.49
CA TRP A 57 23.92 25.45 -0.45
C TRP A 57 25.38 25.14 -0.80
N ASP A 58 26.10 24.51 0.12
CA ASP A 58 27.48 24.06 -0.10
C ASP A 58 27.70 22.56 0.25
N GLU A 59 28.92 22.09 0.09
CA GLU A 59 29.28 20.68 0.37
C GLU A 59 29.22 20.35 1.88
N HIS A 60 29.41 21.34 2.76
CA HIS A 60 29.29 21.14 4.21
C HIS A 60 27.83 20.94 4.62
N ASP A 61 26.91 21.72 4.05
CA ASP A 61 25.47 21.56 4.21
C ASP A 61 25.02 20.18 3.75
N ARG A 62 25.49 19.73 2.59
CA ARG A 62 25.18 18.39 2.05
C ARG A 62 25.55 17.29 3.04
N LYS A 63 26.74 17.34 3.66
CA LYS A 63 27.16 16.36 4.67
C LYS A 63 26.31 16.44 5.93
N THR A 64 26.03 17.64 6.41
CA THR A 64 25.21 17.87 7.60
C THR A 64 23.79 17.35 7.43
N VAL A 65 23.16 17.61 6.28
CA VAL A 65 21.85 17.08 5.90
C VAL A 65 21.86 15.56 5.87
N GLN A 66 22.91 14.93 5.30
CA GLN A 66 23.03 13.48 5.27
C GLN A 66 23.12 12.88 6.68
N THR A 67 23.92 13.47 7.57
CA THR A 67 24.00 13.04 8.97
C THR A 67 22.64 13.16 9.66
N LYS A 68 21.92 14.27 9.44
CA LYS A 68 20.60 14.49 10.04
C LYS A 68 19.55 13.49 9.54
N LEU A 69 19.54 13.17 8.25
CA LEU A 69 18.67 12.12 7.69
C LEU A 69 19.00 10.74 8.28
N HIS A 70 20.28 10.41 8.43
CA HIS A 70 20.70 9.16 9.04
C HIS A 70 20.25 9.05 10.50
N GLN A 71 20.45 10.12 11.29
CA GLN A 71 19.99 10.19 12.67
C GLN A 71 18.45 10.08 12.77
N SER A 72 17.73 10.76 11.88
CA SER A 72 16.26 10.72 11.83
C SER A 72 15.75 9.30 11.56
N LEU A 73 16.36 8.60 10.58
CA LEU A 73 16.06 7.20 10.33
C LEU A 73 16.36 6.33 11.54
N GLN A 74 17.55 6.44 12.16
CA GLN A 74 17.88 5.66 13.35
C GLN A 74 16.88 5.88 14.50
N GLN A 75 16.45 7.12 14.72
CA GLN A 75 15.47 7.44 15.77
C GLN A 75 14.09 6.89 15.45
N ALA A 76 13.66 6.97 14.19
CA ALA A 76 12.39 6.41 13.72
C ALA A 76 12.40 4.86 13.82
N GLU A 77 13.49 4.22 13.42
CA GLU A 77 13.69 2.77 13.52
C GLU A 77 13.65 2.28 14.98
N LYS A 78 14.11 3.07 15.97
CA LYS A 78 13.98 2.69 17.39
C LYS A 78 12.54 2.72 17.91
N LYS A 79 11.67 3.47 17.27
CA LYS A 79 10.26 3.67 17.67
C LYS A 79 9.27 2.95 16.76
N TRP A 80 9.77 2.21 15.77
CA TRP A 80 8.98 1.72 14.63
C TRP A 80 7.77 0.88 15.04
N SER A 81 7.90 0.06 16.09
CA SER A 81 6.82 -0.80 16.60
C SER A 81 5.62 -0.03 17.14
N ARG A 82 5.77 1.27 17.41
CA ARG A 82 4.71 2.16 17.88
C ARG A 82 4.02 2.91 16.74
N PHE A 83 4.57 2.87 15.52
CA PHE A 83 4.02 3.58 14.38
C PHE A 83 2.91 2.77 13.74
N LEU A 84 1.69 3.16 14.08
CA LEU A 84 0.47 2.59 13.53
C LEU A 84 0.02 3.40 12.30
N PRO A 85 -0.65 2.75 11.33
CA PRO A 85 -1.42 3.46 10.31
C PRO A 85 -2.52 4.32 10.92
N PRO A 86 -3.10 5.25 10.13
CA PRO A 86 -4.31 5.98 10.49
C PRO A 86 -5.38 5.06 11.08
N ALA A 87 -6.08 5.54 12.10
CA ALA A 87 -7.01 4.71 12.87
C ALA A 87 -8.09 4.06 12.00
N CYS A 88 -8.69 4.83 11.08
CA CYS A 88 -9.71 4.33 10.15
C CYS A 88 -9.16 3.20 9.26
N LEU A 89 -7.99 3.40 8.65
CA LEU A 89 -7.32 2.39 7.84
C LEU A 89 -7.05 1.11 8.64
N ARG A 90 -6.54 1.24 9.86
CA ARG A 90 -6.25 0.11 10.74
C ARG A 90 -7.52 -0.68 11.10
N THR A 91 -8.62 0.02 11.39
CA THR A 91 -9.92 -0.61 11.66
C THR A 91 -10.41 -1.39 10.45
N ASN A 92 -10.41 -0.77 9.27
CA ASN A 92 -10.89 -1.37 8.02
C ASN A 92 -10.04 -2.58 7.58
N VAL A 93 -8.70 -2.48 7.66
CA VAL A 93 -7.79 -3.61 7.38
C VAL A 93 -8.03 -4.74 8.38
N GLY A 94 -8.22 -4.45 9.67
CA GLY A 94 -8.54 -5.45 10.68
C GLY A 94 -9.87 -6.18 10.43
N GLN A 95 -10.86 -5.49 9.88
CA GLN A 95 -12.13 -6.11 9.48
C GLN A 95 -11.95 -7.02 8.25
N LEU A 96 -11.24 -6.55 7.22
CA LEU A 96 -10.91 -7.38 6.05
C LEU A 96 -10.09 -8.61 6.44
N SER A 97 -9.12 -8.46 7.33
CA SER A 97 -8.31 -9.57 7.85
C SER A 97 -9.17 -10.68 8.45
N ARG A 98 -10.14 -10.32 9.30
CA ARG A 98 -11.09 -11.31 9.86
C ARG A 98 -12.00 -11.94 8.81
N LEU A 99 -12.35 -11.19 7.75
CA LEU A 99 -13.26 -11.68 6.70
C LEU A 99 -12.58 -12.67 5.76
N VAL A 100 -11.38 -12.36 5.27
CA VAL A 100 -10.70 -13.17 4.23
C VAL A 100 -9.48 -13.95 4.74
N GLY A 101 -9.11 -13.77 6.02
CA GLY A 101 -7.99 -14.47 6.65
C GLY A 101 -6.61 -13.88 6.30
N LEU A 102 -6.48 -12.54 6.28
CA LEU A 102 -5.19 -11.89 6.03
C LEU A 102 -4.24 -12.11 7.22
N SER A 103 -3.00 -12.51 6.92
CA SER A 103 -1.90 -12.54 7.89
C SER A 103 -1.45 -11.13 8.27
N GLU A 104 -0.59 -11.01 9.29
CA GLU A 104 0.02 -9.72 9.66
C GLU A 104 0.83 -9.11 8.50
N THR A 105 1.54 -9.95 7.74
CA THR A 105 2.28 -9.52 6.54
C THR A 105 1.33 -9.03 5.46
N ASP A 106 0.23 -9.73 5.21
CA ASP A 106 -0.79 -9.29 4.25
C ASP A 106 -1.39 -7.93 4.65
N CYS A 107 -1.76 -7.76 5.93
CA CYS A 107 -2.27 -6.52 6.47
C CYS A 107 -1.26 -5.38 6.26
N ARG A 108 0.02 -5.62 6.55
CA ARG A 108 1.05 -4.60 6.43
C ARG A 108 1.32 -4.17 4.99
N ILE A 109 1.29 -5.12 4.06
CA ILE A 109 1.38 -4.84 2.62
C ILE A 109 0.15 -4.05 2.16
N LEU A 110 -1.05 -4.40 2.65
CA LEU A 110 -2.29 -3.71 2.31
C LEU A 110 -2.31 -2.27 2.82
N GLU A 111 -1.96 -2.04 4.08
CA GLU A 111 -1.83 -0.71 4.67
C GLU A 111 -0.87 0.18 3.87
N PHE A 112 0.32 -0.34 3.55
CA PHE A 112 1.30 0.40 2.76
C PHE A 112 0.78 0.71 1.36
N THR A 113 0.16 -0.27 0.69
CA THR A 113 -0.34 -0.08 -0.67
C THR A 113 -1.44 0.98 -0.69
N ILE A 114 -2.40 0.92 0.24
CA ILE A 114 -3.46 1.95 0.34
C ILE A 114 -2.86 3.34 0.58
N LEU A 115 -1.91 3.46 1.52
CA LEU A 115 -1.23 4.73 1.78
C LEU A 115 -0.40 5.20 0.58
N LEU A 116 0.25 4.29 -0.16
CA LEU A 116 0.97 4.63 -1.39
C LEU A 116 0.04 5.19 -2.47
N HIS A 117 -1.21 4.74 -2.52
CA HIS A 117 -2.21 5.22 -3.48
C HIS A 117 -2.94 6.50 -3.05
N THR A 118 -2.94 6.83 -1.75
CA THR A 118 -3.70 7.98 -1.20
C THR A 118 -2.80 9.12 -0.72
N GLU A 119 -1.58 8.83 -0.26
CA GLU A 119 -0.59 9.82 0.20
C GLU A 119 0.33 10.23 -0.94
N ARG A 120 -0.01 11.34 -1.62
CA ARG A 120 0.75 11.86 -2.77
C ARG A 120 2.25 11.96 -2.54
N LEU A 121 2.67 12.43 -1.36
CA LEU A 121 4.10 12.57 -1.05
C LEU A 121 4.82 11.23 -0.98
N LEU A 122 4.14 10.17 -0.51
CA LEU A 122 4.70 8.82 -0.48
C LEU A 122 4.87 8.27 -1.89
N ASP A 123 3.90 8.50 -2.77
CA ASP A 123 3.96 8.14 -4.20
C ASP A 123 5.12 8.85 -4.91
N ASP A 124 5.19 10.18 -4.80
CA ASP A 124 6.23 11.01 -5.42
C ASP A 124 7.65 10.55 -5.01
N VAL A 125 7.82 10.15 -3.74
CA VAL A 125 9.11 9.65 -3.22
C VAL A 125 9.36 8.19 -3.61
N ALA A 126 8.33 7.36 -3.73
CA ALA A 126 8.46 5.99 -4.23
C ALA A 126 8.92 5.96 -5.69
N ASP A 127 8.51 6.93 -6.52
CA ASP A 127 8.98 7.07 -7.90
C ASP A 127 10.49 7.32 -8.01
N TRP A 128 11.12 7.85 -6.96
CA TRP A 128 12.57 8.05 -6.93
C TRP A 128 13.38 6.76 -6.83
N ILE A 129 12.74 5.64 -6.48
CA ILE A 129 13.35 4.31 -6.58
C ILE A 129 13.58 3.97 -8.07
N GLY A 130 12.77 4.51 -8.97
CA GLY A 130 12.75 4.22 -10.40
C GLY A 130 11.88 3.02 -10.74
N GLU A 131 11.93 2.61 -12.01
CA GLU A 131 11.15 1.46 -12.46
C GLU A 131 11.65 0.13 -11.89
N LEU A 132 10.69 -0.72 -11.49
CA LEU A 132 10.91 -1.98 -10.82
C LEU A 132 10.33 -3.13 -11.64
N SER A 133 11.10 -4.20 -11.75
CA SER A 133 10.56 -5.52 -12.08
C SER A 133 9.83 -6.11 -10.87
N SER A 134 9.00 -7.13 -11.07
CA SER A 134 8.28 -7.78 -9.96
C SER A 134 9.22 -8.31 -8.87
N ALA A 135 10.40 -8.82 -9.23
CA ALA A 135 11.40 -9.24 -8.25
C ALA A 135 11.93 -8.07 -7.40
N LYS A 136 12.15 -6.90 -8.01
CA LYS A 136 12.60 -5.69 -7.29
C LYS A 136 11.50 -5.08 -6.43
N VAL A 137 10.21 -5.27 -6.78
CA VAL A 137 9.09 -4.87 -5.93
C VAL A 137 9.13 -5.60 -4.58
N PHE A 138 9.36 -6.92 -4.59
CA PHE A 138 9.46 -7.69 -3.33
C PHE A 138 10.62 -7.22 -2.45
N HIS A 139 11.77 -6.94 -3.06
CA HIS A 139 12.91 -6.37 -2.34
C HIS A 139 12.62 -4.96 -1.81
N ALA A 140 11.99 -4.09 -2.60
CA ALA A 140 11.64 -2.75 -2.15
C ALA A 140 10.68 -2.80 -0.95
N LEU A 141 9.66 -3.65 -1.01
CA LEU A 141 8.72 -3.85 0.09
C LEU A 141 9.40 -4.45 1.33
N SER A 142 10.36 -5.37 1.19
CA SER A 142 11.07 -5.96 2.34
C SER A 142 11.83 -4.90 3.12
N VAL A 143 12.47 -3.97 2.40
CA VAL A 143 13.17 -2.82 2.98
C VAL A 143 12.22 -1.80 3.58
N ILE A 144 11.14 -1.43 2.86
CA ILE A 144 10.19 -0.40 3.31
C ILE A 144 9.40 -0.86 4.51
N LEU A 145 8.91 -2.10 4.50
CA LEU A 145 8.08 -2.66 5.57
C LEU A 145 8.91 -3.26 6.71
N ASN A 146 10.19 -3.54 6.47
CA ASN A 146 11.06 -4.29 7.38
C ASN A 146 10.48 -5.68 7.69
N LEU A 147 10.10 -6.39 6.63
CA LEU A 147 9.56 -7.76 6.68
C LEU A 147 10.43 -8.69 5.82
N PRO A 148 10.50 -9.99 6.14
CA PRO A 148 11.25 -10.94 5.32
C PRO A 148 10.73 -10.98 3.89
N GLU A 149 11.63 -10.94 2.91
CA GLU A 149 11.24 -10.95 1.50
C GLU A 149 10.49 -12.23 1.10
N ALA A 150 10.78 -13.36 1.76
CA ALA A 150 10.08 -14.63 1.54
C ALA A 150 8.58 -14.54 1.91
N GLU A 151 8.25 -13.84 2.99
CA GLU A 151 6.85 -13.63 3.40
C GLU A 151 6.13 -12.72 2.43
N ILE A 152 6.78 -11.63 1.99
CA ILE A 152 6.23 -10.72 0.98
C ILE A 152 5.93 -11.45 -0.32
N ARG A 153 6.86 -12.30 -0.78
CA ARG A 153 6.67 -13.14 -1.97
C ARG A 153 5.51 -14.11 -1.82
N THR A 154 5.30 -14.64 -0.62
CA THR A 154 4.18 -15.55 -0.33
C THR A 154 2.85 -14.80 -0.36
N SER A 155 2.77 -13.65 0.31
CA SER A 155 1.59 -12.79 0.36
C SER A 155 1.14 -12.27 -1.01
N LEU A 156 2.09 -11.82 -1.83
CA LEU A 156 1.84 -11.28 -3.17
C LEU A 156 1.89 -12.33 -4.29
N GLY A 157 2.16 -13.59 -3.95
CA GLY A 157 2.17 -14.69 -4.91
C GLY A 157 0.77 -15.01 -5.42
N ALA A 158 0.68 -15.73 -6.54
CA ALA A 158 -0.60 -16.08 -7.16
C ALA A 158 -1.57 -16.87 -6.25
N HIS A 159 -1.05 -17.53 -5.21
CA HIS A 159 -1.83 -18.27 -4.23
C HIS A 159 -2.01 -17.54 -2.89
N GLY A 160 -1.38 -16.37 -2.72
CA GLY A 160 -1.51 -15.54 -1.53
C GLY A 160 -2.92 -14.96 -1.40
N ILE A 161 -3.34 -14.66 -0.16
CA ILE A 161 -4.70 -14.19 0.12
C ILE A 161 -4.97 -12.84 -0.55
N LEU A 162 -3.99 -11.94 -0.60
CA LEU A 162 -4.12 -10.64 -1.27
C LEU A 162 -4.52 -10.77 -2.75
N ALA A 163 -3.84 -11.66 -3.49
CA ALA A 163 -4.14 -11.93 -4.89
C ALA A 163 -5.48 -12.67 -5.06
N ARG A 164 -5.72 -13.69 -4.23
CA ARG A 164 -6.94 -14.52 -4.31
C ARG A 164 -8.22 -13.77 -3.93
N SER A 165 -8.12 -12.81 -3.01
CA SER A 165 -9.23 -11.94 -2.62
C SER A 165 -9.41 -10.76 -3.57
N GLY A 166 -8.47 -10.52 -4.48
CA GLY A 166 -8.48 -9.37 -5.39
C GLY A 166 -8.16 -8.04 -4.73
N LEU A 167 -7.73 -8.04 -3.46
CA LEU A 167 -7.38 -6.80 -2.74
C LEU A 167 -6.13 -6.13 -3.32
N ILE A 168 -5.11 -6.94 -3.63
CA ILE A 168 -3.88 -6.48 -4.30
C ILE A 168 -3.46 -7.51 -5.35
N SER A 169 -3.15 -7.04 -6.55
CA SER A 169 -2.42 -7.80 -7.58
C SER A 169 -1.10 -7.14 -7.95
N ILE A 170 -0.14 -7.97 -8.38
CA ILE A 170 1.10 -7.48 -8.97
C ILE A 170 0.90 -7.33 -10.48
N SER A 171 1.14 -6.12 -10.99
CA SER A 171 1.02 -5.84 -12.42
C SER A 171 1.93 -6.76 -13.24
N ARG A 172 1.43 -7.24 -14.38
CA ARG A 172 2.16 -8.15 -15.29
C ARG A 172 3.17 -7.44 -16.19
N SER A 173 3.23 -6.09 -16.14
CA SER A 173 4.23 -5.31 -16.88
C SER A 173 5.66 -5.74 -16.52
N ASN A 174 6.57 -5.67 -17.49
CA ASN A 174 7.97 -6.04 -17.26
C ASN A 174 8.64 -5.13 -16.23
N THR A 175 8.40 -3.82 -16.36
CA THR A 175 8.85 -2.77 -15.43
C THR A 175 7.71 -1.78 -15.16
N GLY A 176 7.82 -1.06 -14.05
CA GLY A 176 6.91 0.02 -13.68
C GLY A 176 7.26 0.61 -12.32
N TYR A 177 6.74 1.79 -12.01
CA TYR A 177 6.92 2.41 -10.69
C TYR A 177 6.19 1.61 -9.60
N LEU A 178 6.64 1.75 -8.35
CA LEU A 178 6.16 0.93 -7.24
C LEU A 178 4.63 0.95 -7.10
N ARG A 179 4.01 2.14 -7.17
CA ARG A 179 2.55 2.29 -7.12
C ARG A 179 1.87 1.55 -8.27
N SER A 180 2.33 1.76 -9.50
CA SER A 180 1.76 1.08 -10.69
C SER A 180 1.91 -0.44 -10.68
N LYS A 181 2.90 -0.96 -9.94
CA LYS A 181 3.11 -2.41 -9.81
C LYS A 181 2.20 -3.05 -8.76
N LEU A 182 1.71 -2.28 -7.78
CA LEU A 182 0.81 -2.73 -6.72
C LEU A 182 -0.61 -2.26 -7.02
N GLU A 183 -1.32 -3.06 -7.81
CA GLU A 183 -2.68 -2.72 -8.25
C GLU A 183 -3.67 -3.07 -7.13
N LEU A 184 -4.45 -2.09 -6.70
CA LEU A 184 -5.57 -2.29 -5.77
C LEU A 184 -6.83 -2.72 -6.52
N LEU A 185 -7.81 -3.23 -5.78
CA LEU A 185 -9.14 -3.58 -6.28
C LEU A 185 -9.78 -2.45 -7.12
N SER A 186 -9.67 -1.20 -6.65
CA SER A 186 -10.04 0.02 -7.38
C SER A 186 -9.48 1.26 -6.68
N ASP A 187 -9.42 2.41 -7.35
CA ASP A 187 -9.03 3.67 -6.71
C ASP A 187 -10.02 4.08 -5.61
N GLY A 188 -11.32 3.95 -5.87
CA GLY A 188 -12.37 4.24 -4.86
C GLY A 188 -12.28 3.35 -3.61
N PHE A 189 -11.74 2.14 -3.73
CA PHE A 189 -11.46 1.28 -2.58
C PHE A 189 -10.39 1.91 -1.66
N ALA A 190 -9.32 2.47 -2.21
CA ALA A 190 -8.25 3.08 -1.41
C ALA A 190 -8.79 4.27 -0.59
N ASP A 191 -9.59 5.14 -1.22
CA ASP A 191 -10.19 6.31 -0.57
C ASP A 191 -11.17 5.91 0.55
N LEU A 192 -12.00 4.90 0.32
CA LEU A 192 -12.92 4.37 1.34
C LEU A 192 -12.17 3.82 2.54
N MET A 193 -11.05 3.11 2.30
CA MET A 193 -10.25 2.51 3.36
C MET A 193 -9.66 3.54 4.33
N VAL A 194 -9.36 4.75 3.88
CA VAL A 194 -8.79 5.83 4.73
C VAL A 194 -9.83 6.81 5.25
N SER A 195 -10.99 6.95 4.59
CA SER A 195 -11.95 8.04 4.86
C SER A 195 -13.16 7.66 5.69
N THR A 196 -13.59 6.39 5.69
CA THR A 196 -14.84 5.99 6.38
C THR A 196 -14.73 4.60 6.96
N GLU A 197 -15.04 4.47 8.25
CA GLU A 197 -15.23 3.15 8.87
C GLU A 197 -16.47 2.50 8.26
N SER A 198 -16.26 1.42 7.52
CA SER A 198 -17.30 0.81 6.70
C SER A 198 -17.34 -0.69 6.96
N ASP A 199 -18.53 -1.29 6.91
CA ASP A 199 -18.65 -2.74 6.98
C ASP A 199 -17.81 -3.41 5.86
N PRO A 200 -17.08 -4.51 6.14
CA PRO A 200 -16.16 -5.11 5.18
C PRO A 200 -16.84 -5.67 3.91
N VAL A 201 -18.13 -6.05 3.96
CA VAL A 201 -18.85 -6.38 2.72
C VAL A 201 -19.06 -5.13 1.88
N SER A 202 -19.35 -4.00 2.50
CA SER A 202 -19.51 -2.70 1.83
C SER A 202 -18.20 -2.18 1.22
N LEU A 203 -17.06 -2.42 1.88
CA LEU A 203 -15.72 -2.15 1.32
C LEU A 203 -15.45 -2.93 0.03
N LEU A 204 -16.02 -4.13 -0.11
CA LEU A 204 -15.90 -4.97 -1.30
C LEU A 204 -17.05 -4.72 -2.32
N ARG A 205 -18.17 -4.11 -1.90
CA ARG A 205 -19.42 -4.01 -2.67
C ARG A 205 -19.37 -3.00 -3.82
N GLY A 206 -18.41 -2.07 -3.83
CA GLY A 206 -18.09 -1.26 -5.03
C GLY A 206 -17.76 -2.12 -6.26
N THR A 207 -17.54 -3.42 -6.06
CA THR A 207 -17.15 -4.43 -7.07
C THR A 207 -18.06 -5.66 -7.16
N VAL A 208 -19.02 -5.84 -6.24
CA VAL A 208 -19.95 -6.98 -6.27
C VAL A 208 -21.39 -6.48 -6.25
N SER A 209 -22.02 -6.46 -7.42
CA SER A 209 -23.49 -6.40 -7.48
C SER A 209 -24.03 -7.72 -6.93
N ALA A 210 -24.92 -7.64 -5.93
CA ALA A 210 -25.71 -8.79 -5.55
C ALA A 210 -26.42 -9.30 -6.82
N ALA A 211 -26.25 -10.58 -7.15
CA ALA A 211 -26.98 -11.15 -8.26
C ALA A 211 -28.48 -10.94 -8.01
N SER A 212 -29.19 -10.39 -8.99
CA SER A 212 -30.64 -10.29 -8.95
C SER A 212 -31.24 -11.65 -8.57
N PRO A 213 -32.39 -11.69 -7.87
CA PRO A 213 -33.05 -12.94 -7.51
C PRO A 213 -33.10 -13.89 -8.70
N ARG A 214 -32.78 -15.17 -8.49
CA ARG A 214 -32.74 -16.18 -9.56
C ARG A 214 -34.02 -16.09 -10.38
N GLN A 215 -33.89 -15.64 -11.63
CA GLN A 215 -35.02 -15.58 -12.57
C GLN A 215 -35.32 -16.95 -13.17
N LEU A 216 -34.31 -17.82 -13.23
CA LEU A 216 -34.42 -19.17 -13.76
C LEU A 216 -34.93 -20.14 -12.70
N ARG A 217 -36.10 -20.70 -12.95
CA ARG A 217 -36.71 -21.82 -12.21
C ARG A 217 -36.23 -23.14 -12.82
N LEU A 218 -36.37 -24.24 -12.08
CA LEU A 218 -36.02 -25.57 -12.58
C LEU A 218 -36.76 -25.93 -13.89
N ALA A 219 -37.95 -25.35 -14.09
CA ALA A 219 -38.76 -25.48 -15.30
C ALA A 219 -38.13 -24.86 -16.55
N ASP A 220 -37.20 -23.90 -16.39
CA ASP A 220 -36.53 -23.21 -17.49
C ASP A 220 -35.32 -24.03 -18.02
N TYR A 221 -34.98 -25.14 -17.36
CA TYR A 221 -33.94 -26.08 -17.75
C TYR A 221 -34.53 -27.35 -18.39
N SER A 222 -35.21 -27.19 -19.53
CA SER A 222 -35.84 -28.29 -20.28
C SER A 222 -34.87 -29.43 -20.64
N HIS A 223 -33.59 -29.12 -20.86
CA HIS A 223 -32.52 -30.08 -21.14
C HIS A 223 -32.04 -30.89 -19.91
N ILE A 224 -32.37 -30.44 -18.69
CA ILE A 224 -32.00 -31.11 -17.43
C ILE A 224 -33.18 -31.90 -16.86
N GLN A 225 -34.42 -31.53 -17.21
CA GLN A 225 -35.63 -32.26 -16.79
C GLN A 225 -35.58 -33.76 -17.13
N ASN A 226 -34.99 -34.11 -18.29
CA ASN A 226 -34.88 -35.50 -18.71
C ASN A 226 -33.83 -36.33 -17.94
N LYS A 227 -32.98 -35.68 -17.13
CA LYS A 227 -31.99 -36.36 -16.27
C LYS A 227 -32.41 -36.43 -14.80
N ALA A 228 -33.29 -35.55 -14.33
CA ALA A 228 -33.80 -35.56 -12.96
C ALA A 228 -34.73 -36.76 -12.66
N TYR A 229 -35.40 -37.31 -13.68
CA TYR A 229 -36.22 -38.53 -13.53
C TYR A 229 -35.39 -39.79 -13.25
N ARG A 230 -34.10 -39.84 -13.60
CA ARG A 230 -33.26 -41.02 -13.34
C ARG A 230 -32.70 -41.07 -11.92
N VAL A 231 -32.49 -39.93 -11.27
CA VAL A 231 -31.94 -39.90 -9.90
C VAL A 231 -33.02 -40.15 -8.84
N SER A 232 -34.28 -39.84 -9.15
CA SER A 232 -35.40 -40.06 -8.20
C SER A 232 -35.81 -41.55 -8.07
N ASN A 233 -35.52 -42.38 -9.09
CA ASN A 233 -35.85 -43.81 -9.08
C ASN A 233 -34.73 -44.70 -8.51
N GLU A 234 -33.50 -44.22 -8.40
CA GLU A 234 -32.40 -44.98 -7.75
C GLU A 234 -32.35 -44.79 -6.23
N ILE A 235 -32.99 -43.74 -5.69
CA ILE A 235 -33.04 -43.48 -4.23
C ILE A 235 -34.27 -44.13 -3.55
N LEU A 236 -35.27 -44.58 -4.31
CA LEU A 236 -36.41 -45.34 -3.78
C LEU A 236 -36.26 -46.88 -3.95
N ALA A 237 -35.13 -47.35 -4.47
CA ALA A 237 -34.85 -48.77 -4.69
C ALA A 237 -33.56 -49.27 -3.98
N ALA A 238 -33.02 -48.51 -3.03
CA ALA A 238 -31.94 -48.89 -2.11
C ALA A 238 -32.37 -48.62 -0.67
#